data_AF-A0AB37AAZ4-F1
#
_entry.id   AF-A0AB37AAZ4-F1
#
_cell.length_a   1.000
_cell.length_b   1.000
_cell.length_c   1.000
_cell.angle_alpha   90.00
_cell.angle_beta   90.00
_cell.angle_gamma   90.00
#
_symmetry.space_group_name_H-M   'P 1'
#
loop_
_entity.id
_entity.type
_entity.pdbx_description
1 polymer ?
#
loop_
_entity_poly.entity_id
_entity_poly.type
_entity_poly.pdbx_seq_one_letter_code
_entity_poly.pdbx_strand_id
1 'polypeptide(L)'
;MKKYFQFIVFTTFMIGSVEVSYADFGFIQDKDGYVNVRGNSSLNSKVTSKLNNNEIVSCVMDEGTNNFCLVNASNGVTGFVYKNRVNNFSGYNSIKLSQYSREKAVYNDKNIIVE
;
A
#
# COMPACT_ATOMS: atom_id res chain seq x y z
N MET A 1 22.23 -38.06 18.29
CA MET A 1 22.15 -36.68 18.82
C MET A 1 22.78 -35.64 17.89
N LYS A 2 24.06 -35.76 17.50
CA LYS A 2 24.76 -34.78 16.64
C LYS A 2 24.08 -34.51 15.27
N LYS A 3 23.57 -35.54 14.59
CA LYS A 3 22.83 -35.39 13.31
C LYS A 3 21.49 -34.66 13.46
N TYR A 4 20.77 -34.88 14.55
CA TYR A 4 19.53 -34.16 14.85
C TYR A 4 19.79 -32.69 15.15
N PHE A 5 20.88 -32.39 15.86
CA PHE A 5 21.30 -31.02 16.12
C PHE A 5 21.69 -30.28 14.82
N GLN A 6 22.45 -30.95 13.94
CA GLN A 6 22.77 -30.40 12.61
C GLN A 6 21.53 -30.17 11.75
N PHE A 7 20.57 -31.10 11.78
CA PHE A 7 19.30 -30.94 11.08
C PHE A 7 18.52 -29.75 11.62
N ILE A 8 18.39 -29.59 12.95
CA ILE A 8 17.70 -28.44 13.55
C ILE A 8 18.37 -27.13 13.15
N VAL A 9 19.70 -27.00 13.25
CA VAL A 9 20.41 -25.78 12.84
C VAL A 9 20.19 -25.45 11.36
N PHE A 10 20.18 -26.46 10.50
CA PHE A 10 19.88 -26.28 9.07
C PHE A 10 18.43 -25.84 8.83
N THR A 11 17.46 -26.42 9.55
CA THR A 11 16.05 -26.03 9.42
C THR A 11 15.81 -24.59 9.90
N THR A 12 16.42 -24.18 11.01
CA THR A 12 16.27 -22.80 11.52
C THR A 12 16.91 -21.77 10.60
N PHE A 13 18.00 -22.12 9.89
CA PHE A 13 18.63 -21.24 8.89
C PHE A 13 17.78 -21.05 7.63
N MET A 14 16.89 -21.99 7.31
CA MET A 14 16.00 -21.91 6.14
C MET A 14 14.70 -21.14 6.40
N ILE A 15 14.37 -20.83 7.66
CA ILE A 15 13.26 -19.94 7.99
C ILE A 15 13.79 -18.51 7.87
N GLY A 16 13.88 -18.03 6.64
CA GLY A 16 14.24 -16.64 6.34
C GLY A 16 13.22 -15.66 6.93
N SER A 17 13.63 -14.42 7.14
CA SER A 17 12.73 -13.32 7.51
C SER A 17 11.69 -13.11 6.42
N VAL A 18 10.43 -13.38 6.72
CA VAL A 18 9.30 -12.95 5.90
C VAL A 18 9.11 -11.45 6.11
N GLU A 19 9.50 -10.66 5.12
CA GLU A 19 9.16 -9.25 5.05
C GLU A 19 7.67 -9.13 4.69
N VAL A 20 6.88 -8.62 5.64
CA VAL A 20 5.45 -8.39 5.41
C VAL A 20 5.33 -7.05 4.68
N SER A 21 5.06 -7.10 3.38
CA SER A 21 4.75 -5.91 2.61
C SER A 21 3.29 -5.53 2.86
N TYR A 22 3.08 -4.37 3.50
CA TYR A 22 1.75 -3.79 3.68
C TYR A 22 1.48 -2.82 2.53
N ALA A 23 0.41 -3.06 1.80
CA ALA A 23 -0.14 -2.09 0.87
C ALA A 23 -1.14 -1.23 1.62
N ASP A 24 -0.84 0.06 1.78
CA ASP A 24 -1.85 1.02 2.24
C ASP A 24 -2.67 1.50 1.06
N PHE A 25 -3.94 1.82 1.35
CA PHE A 25 -4.82 2.43 0.37
C PHE A 25 -4.83 3.94 0.58
N GLY A 26 -4.93 4.65 -0.55
CA GLY A 26 -5.13 6.08 -0.56
C GLY A 26 -5.79 6.52 -1.86
N PHE A 27 -5.88 7.82 -2.03
CA PHE A 27 -6.33 8.41 -3.29
C PHE A 27 -5.29 9.40 -3.81
N ILE A 28 -5.23 9.56 -5.12
CA ILE A 28 -4.32 10.52 -5.73
C ILE A 28 -4.77 11.95 -5.38
N GLN A 29 -3.80 12.74 -4.92
CA GLN A 29 -3.95 14.15 -4.62
C GLN A 29 -2.69 14.90 -5.05
N ASP A 30 -2.76 15.56 -6.21
CA ASP A 30 -1.73 16.44 -6.72
C ASP A 30 -2.30 17.85 -6.96
N LYS A 31 -1.46 18.87 -6.78
CA LYS A 31 -1.78 20.27 -7.09
C LYS A 31 -2.08 20.47 -8.57
N ASP A 32 -1.52 19.62 -9.44
CA ASP A 32 -1.67 19.70 -10.89
C ASP A 32 -2.91 18.94 -11.40
N GLY A 33 -3.70 18.34 -10.50
CA GLY A 33 -4.94 17.62 -10.82
C GLY A 33 -4.74 16.15 -11.22
N TYR A 34 -3.49 15.74 -11.44
CA TYR A 34 -3.10 14.37 -11.79
C TYR A 34 -1.64 14.11 -11.39
N VAL A 35 -1.26 12.84 -11.34
CA VAL A 35 0.13 12.40 -11.16
C VAL A 35 0.58 11.55 -12.34
N ASN A 36 1.87 11.67 -12.68
CA ASN A 36 2.49 10.80 -13.68
C ASN A 36 2.87 9.45 -13.04
N VAL A 37 2.45 8.36 -13.68
CA VAL A 37 2.89 7.00 -13.35
C VAL A 37 4.13 6.67 -14.18
N ARG A 38 5.16 6.14 -13.54
CA ARG A 38 6.46 5.87 -14.16
C ARG A 38 6.78 4.38 -14.16
N GLY A 39 7.59 3.94 -15.13
CA GLY A 39 8.00 2.54 -15.22
C GLY A 39 9.02 2.10 -14.15
N ASN A 40 9.60 3.05 -13.40
CA ASN A 40 10.57 2.76 -12.33
C ASN A 40 10.51 3.89 -11.28
N SER A 41 10.99 3.63 -10.06
CA SER A 41 11.02 4.56 -8.92
C SER A 41 12.08 5.65 -9.08
N SER A 42 11.95 6.46 -10.13
CA SER A 42 12.88 7.55 -10.44
C SER A 42 12.18 8.66 -11.22
N LEU A 43 12.53 9.91 -10.92
CA LEU A 43 12.04 11.09 -11.65
C LEU A 43 12.50 11.11 -13.12
N ASN A 44 13.60 10.42 -13.43
CA ASN A 44 14.13 10.30 -14.79
C ASN A 44 13.54 9.11 -15.55
N SER A 45 12.72 8.28 -14.90
CA SER A 45 12.08 7.13 -15.55
C SER A 45 10.98 7.58 -16.51
N LYS A 46 10.77 6.80 -17.58
CA LYS A 46 9.72 7.02 -18.56
C LYS A 46 8.34 7.07 -17.88
N VAL A 47 7.56 8.09 -18.22
CA VAL A 47 6.14 8.17 -17.86
C VAL A 47 5.37 7.18 -18.73
N THR A 48 4.66 6.26 -18.09
CA THR A 48 3.89 5.19 -18.75
C THR A 48 2.39 5.49 -18.78
N SER A 49 1.88 6.22 -17.78
CA SER A 49 0.47 6.59 -17.69
C SER A 49 0.29 7.82 -16.79
N LYS A 50 -0.97 8.21 -16.57
CA LYS A 50 -1.38 9.24 -15.63
C LYS A 50 -2.51 8.70 -14.75
N LEU A 51 -2.57 9.17 -13.51
CA LEU A 51 -3.70 8.99 -12.62
C LEU A 51 -4.25 10.35 -12.22
N ASN A 52 -5.56 10.52 -12.31
CA ASN A 52 -6.22 11.77 -11.93
C ASN A 52 -6.44 11.82 -10.42
N ASN A 53 -6.66 13.03 -9.88
CA ASN A 53 -7.06 13.17 -8.48
C ASN A 53 -8.32 12.34 -8.18
N ASN A 54 -8.41 11.88 -6.93
CA ASN A 54 -9.48 11.03 -6.39
C ASN A 54 -9.50 9.58 -6.90
N GLU A 55 -8.60 9.18 -7.81
CA GLU A 55 -8.45 7.76 -8.13
C GLU A 55 -7.88 7.00 -6.92
N ILE A 56 -8.58 5.93 -6.52
CA ILE A 56 -8.17 5.06 -5.42
C ILE A 56 -7.04 4.15 -5.89
N VAL A 57 -5.97 4.11 -5.11
CA VAL A 57 -4.78 3.31 -5.38
C VAL A 57 -4.40 2.53 -4.13
N SER A 58 -3.89 1.31 -4.33
CA SER A 58 -2.97 0.74 -3.36
C SER A 58 -1.58 1.35 -3.58
N CYS A 59 -0.83 1.59 -2.53
CA CYS A 59 0.51 2.14 -2.55
C CYS A 59 1.38 1.23 -1.67
N VAL A 60 2.18 0.39 -2.31
CA VAL A 60 3.12 -0.49 -1.59
C VAL A 60 4.29 0.37 -1.16
N MET A 61 4.31 0.71 0.13
CA MET A 61 5.35 1.54 0.72
C MET A 61 6.51 0.65 1.11
N ASP A 62 7.61 0.77 0.38
CA ASP A 62 8.89 0.24 0.84
C ASP A 62 9.39 1.17 1.97
N GLU A 63 9.75 0.62 3.14
CA GLU A 63 10.18 1.37 4.33
C GLU A 63 11.56 2.06 4.13
N GLY A 64 12.23 1.78 3.00
CA GLY A 64 13.49 2.40 2.63
C GLY A 64 13.40 3.88 2.21
N THR A 65 14.55 4.42 1.79
CA THR A 65 14.74 5.82 1.37
C THR A 65 14.05 6.22 0.05
N ASN A 66 13.33 5.30 -0.57
CA ASN A 66 12.69 5.53 -1.85
C ASN A 66 11.43 6.39 -1.67
N ASN A 67 11.38 7.55 -2.31
CA ASN A 67 10.22 8.45 -2.24
C ASN A 67 9.08 8.04 -3.19
N PHE A 68 9.21 6.91 -3.88
CA PHE A 68 8.15 6.35 -4.72
C PHE A 68 7.47 5.16 -4.05
N CYS A 69 6.19 4.95 -4.36
CA CYS A 69 5.53 3.68 -4.15
C CYS A 69 5.09 3.07 -5.47
N LEU A 70 5.06 1.75 -5.50
CA LEU A 70 4.39 1.00 -6.56
C LEU A 70 2.90 1.09 -6.29
N VAL A 71 2.17 1.68 -7.23
CA VAL A 71 0.72 1.84 -7.16
C VAL A 71 0.00 0.84 -8.05
N ASN A 72 -1.17 0.38 -7.59
CA ASN A 72 -2.15 -0.28 -8.43
C ASN A 72 -3.49 0.44 -8.29
N ALA A 73 -4.00 0.95 -9.40
CA ALA A 73 -5.28 1.64 -9.47
C ALA A 73 -6.40 0.68 -9.91
N SER A 74 -7.64 0.99 -9.53
CA SER A 74 -8.83 0.21 -9.92
C SER A 74 -9.06 0.17 -11.43
N ASN A 75 -8.59 1.17 -12.16
CA ASN A 75 -8.65 1.26 -13.62
C ASN A 75 -7.58 0.39 -14.34
N GLY A 76 -6.78 -0.38 -13.59
CA GLY A 76 -5.75 -1.28 -14.13
C GLY A 76 -4.39 -0.63 -14.36
N VAL A 77 -4.24 0.68 -14.11
CA VAL A 77 -2.93 1.35 -14.18
C VAL A 77 -2.05 0.92 -13.02
N THR A 78 -0.82 0.52 -13.35
CA THR A 78 0.22 0.14 -12.40
C THR A 78 1.54 0.82 -12.72
N GLY A 79 2.34 1.11 -11.70
CA GLY A 79 3.67 1.68 -11.83
C GLY A 79 4.05 2.54 -10.65
N PHE A 80 5.07 3.38 -10.79
CA PHE A 80 5.64 4.14 -9.68
C PHE A 80 5.12 5.57 -9.64
N VAL A 81 4.67 5.99 -8.47
CA VAL A 81 4.21 7.35 -8.15
C VAL A 81 4.96 7.86 -6.93
N TYR A 82 5.19 9.17 -6.86
CA TYR A 82 5.83 9.78 -5.68
C TYR A 82 4.87 9.72 -4.48
N LYS A 83 5.35 9.22 -3.32
CA LYS A 83 4.53 8.89 -2.14
C LYS A 83 3.65 10.05 -1.67
N ASN A 84 4.16 11.28 -1.70
CA ASN A 84 3.42 12.47 -1.26
C ASN A 84 2.24 12.87 -2.18
N ARG A 85 2.00 12.12 -3.27
CA ARG A 85 0.83 12.28 -4.14
C ARG A 85 -0.30 11.33 -3.78
N VAL A 86 -0.06 10.43 -2.84
CA VAL A 86 -1.07 9.52 -2.31
C VAL A 86 -1.49 10.06 -0.95
N ASN A 87 -2.75 10.42 -0.83
CA ASN A 87 -3.35 10.78 0.45
C ASN A 87 -3.93 9.51 1.09
N ASN A 88 -3.38 9.10 2.23
CA ASN A 88 -3.85 7.94 3.01
C ASN A 88 -5.07 8.31 3.87
N PHE A 89 -6.04 9.00 3.28
CA PHE A 89 -7.27 9.49 3.92
C PHE A 89 -7.04 10.35 5.18
N SER A 90 -5.93 11.07 5.28
CA SER A 90 -5.53 11.83 6.47
C SER A 90 -6.48 12.98 6.85
N GLY A 91 -7.32 13.43 5.91
CA GLY A 91 -8.34 14.47 6.13
C GLY A 91 -9.74 13.94 6.44
N TYR A 92 -9.93 12.62 6.51
CA TYR A 92 -11.24 11.98 6.73
C TYR A 92 -11.39 11.52 8.18
N ASN A 93 -12.63 11.54 8.68
CA ASN A 93 -12.94 10.97 9.99
C ASN A 93 -12.78 9.45 9.96
N SER A 94 -11.94 8.91 10.85
CA SER A 94 -11.78 7.47 11.01
C SER A 94 -12.98 6.89 11.76
N ILE A 95 -13.65 5.92 11.14
CA ILE A 95 -14.76 5.20 11.75
C ILE A 95 -14.21 3.98 12.48
N LYS A 96 -14.51 3.86 13.78
CA LYS A 96 -14.01 2.75 14.59
C LYS A 96 -14.69 1.44 14.19
N LEU A 97 -13.86 0.45 13.90
CA LEU A 97 -14.26 -0.94 13.75
C LEU A 97 -14.71 -1.47 15.12
N SER A 98 -15.95 -1.92 15.20
CA SER A 98 -16.55 -2.46 16.43
C SER A 98 -16.49 -3.98 16.49
N GLN A 99 -16.58 -4.65 15.34
CA GLN A 99 -16.47 -6.10 15.24
C GLN A 99 -15.84 -6.50 13.90
N TYR A 100 -14.97 -7.52 13.91
CA TYR A 100 -14.37 -8.09 12.71
C TYR A 100 -14.36 -9.62 12.75
N SER A 101 -14.72 -10.24 11.63
CA SER A 101 -14.57 -11.65 11.32
C SER A 101 -14.21 -11.80 9.84
N ARG A 102 -13.90 -13.02 9.40
CA ARG A 102 -13.64 -13.31 7.97
C ARG A 102 -14.80 -12.91 7.04
N GLU A 103 -16.02 -12.89 7.56
CA GLU A 103 -17.24 -12.68 6.76
C GLU A 103 -17.88 -11.32 7.03
N LYS A 104 -17.41 -10.60 8.06
CA LYS A 104 -18.11 -9.41 8.56
C LYS A 104 -17.14 -8.39 9.15
N ALA A 105 -17.31 -7.14 8.76
CA ALA A 105 -16.78 -5.99 9.46
C ALA A 105 -17.97 -5.10 9.89
N VAL A 106 -18.01 -4.71 11.16
CA VAL A 106 -19.03 -3.82 11.72
C VAL A 106 -18.35 -2.54 12.15
N TYR A 107 -18.91 -1.43 11.71
CA TYR A 107 -18.46 -0.09 12.04
C TYR A 107 -19.60 0.62 12.78
N ASN A 108 -19.28 1.30 13.88
CA ASN A 108 -20.28 2.01 14.68
C ASN A 108 -19.95 3.50 14.68
N ASP A 109 -20.82 4.30 14.09
CA ASP A 109 -20.76 5.75 14.17
C ASP A 109 -22.18 6.31 14.21
N LYS A 110 -22.44 7.26 15.10
CA LYS A 110 -23.75 7.88 15.27
C LYS A 110 -24.01 9.01 14.26
N ASN A 111 -22.96 9.47 13.58
CA ASN A 111 -22.95 10.64 12.73
C ASN A 111 -22.73 10.30 11.24
N ILE A 112 -22.69 9.01 10.87
CA ILE A 112 -22.67 8.62 9.45
C ILE A 112 -24.08 8.70 8.90
N ILE A 113 -24.22 9.48 7.83
CA ILE A 113 -25.39 9.46 6.95
C ILE A 113 -24.94 8.70 5.69
N VAL A 114 -25.61 7.59 5.37
CA VAL A 114 -25.41 6.88 4.10
C VAL A 114 -26.53 7.34 3.17
N GLU A 115 -26.16 8.05 2.11
CA GLU A 115 -27.06 8.49 1.04
C GLU A 115 -26.88 7.62 -0.21
#